data_AF-X1TCL3-F1
#
_entry.id   AF-X1TCL3-F1
#
_cell.length_a   1.000
_cell.length_b   1.000
_cell.length_c   1.000
_cell.angle_alpha   90.00
_cell.angle_beta   90.00
_cell.angle_gamma   90.00
#
_symmetry.space_group_name_H-M   'P 1'
#
loop_
_entity.id
_entity.type
_entity.pdbx_description
1 polymer ?
#
loop_
_entity_poly.entity_id
_entity_poly.type
_entity_poly.pdbx_seq_one_letter_code
_entity_poly.pdbx_strand_id
1 'polypeptide(L)'
;MCGLYLCALFGVLAFSTRFPLVLILIPCFLYLFFIKKFSILKDRTFWKFVLSLFIFSIPFIIYVISTKFYFIKIYFIGGVGGLIESGKNFGFYIFGLSLSILKSWWIVAFILGLLTLVSCIIGFDIFWKQKDKRFNADVFILLWIIPQYLFYIFVFRDANDRWLLMLTVPMLILAAKGLMSVYNFLRRHSKAIAILIIAILLFGGAYQNI
;
A
#
# COMPACT_ATOMS: atom_id res chain seq x y z
N MET A 1 -3.40 20.55 -6.83
CA MET A 1 -3.82 19.92 -8.11
C MET A 1 -2.67 19.24 -8.85
N CYS A 2 -1.43 19.74 -8.78
CA CYS A 2 -0.26 19.12 -9.43
C CYS A 2 -0.02 17.65 -9.01
N GLY A 3 -0.36 17.28 -7.77
CA GLY A 3 -0.14 15.92 -7.27
C GLY A 3 -0.87 14.81 -8.04
N LEU A 4 -2.07 15.06 -8.60
CA LEU A 4 -2.79 14.04 -9.36
C LEU A 4 -2.10 13.74 -10.70
N TYR A 5 -1.64 14.76 -11.40
CA TYR A 5 -0.93 14.59 -12.67
C TYR A 5 0.39 13.85 -12.48
N LEU A 6 1.12 14.16 -11.40
CA LEU A 6 2.33 13.42 -11.01
C LEU A 6 1.99 11.96 -10.68
N CYS A 7 0.89 11.72 -9.96
CA CYS A 7 0.42 10.36 -9.68
C CYS A 7 0.11 9.58 -10.97
N ALA A 8 -0.51 10.22 -11.99
CA ALA A 8 -0.72 9.58 -13.28
C ALA A 8 0.60 9.24 -13.98
N LEU A 9 1.53 10.20 -14.06
CA LEU A 9 2.82 10.01 -14.69
C LEU A 9 3.62 8.88 -14.03
N PHE A 10 3.81 8.95 -12.71
CA PHE A 10 4.56 7.94 -11.96
C PHE A 10 3.82 6.61 -11.89
N GLY A 11 2.48 6.60 -11.86
CA GLY A 11 1.69 5.38 -11.89
C GLY A 11 1.86 4.62 -13.21
N VAL A 12 1.86 5.32 -14.34
CA VAL A 12 2.10 4.71 -15.65
C VAL A 12 3.55 4.26 -15.82
N LEU A 13 4.52 5.05 -15.36
CA LEU A 13 5.92 4.65 -15.35
C LEU A 13 6.13 3.39 -14.49
N ALA A 14 5.55 3.36 -13.29
CA ALA A 14 5.61 2.20 -12.41
C ALA A 14 4.97 0.97 -13.09
N PHE A 15 3.77 1.12 -13.66
CA PHE A 15 3.12 0.06 -14.42
C PHE A 15 3.97 -0.48 -15.58
N SER A 16 4.59 0.43 -16.33
CA SER A 16 5.47 0.08 -17.47
C SER A 16 6.71 -0.69 -17.02
N THR A 17 7.19 -0.48 -15.79
CA THR A 17 8.32 -1.25 -15.23
C THR A 17 7.89 -2.62 -14.74
N ARG A 18 6.74 -2.71 -14.04
CA ARG A 18 6.17 -3.96 -13.53
C ARG A 18 4.66 -3.84 -13.39
N PHE A 19 3.94 -4.80 -13.97
CA PHE A 19 2.47 -4.83 -13.98
C PHE A 19 1.83 -4.63 -12.59
N PRO A 20 2.25 -5.33 -11.51
CA PRO A 20 1.62 -5.16 -10.19
C PRO A 20 1.77 -3.75 -9.62
N LEU A 21 2.71 -2.93 -10.11
CA LEU A 21 2.88 -1.58 -9.57
C LEU A 21 1.72 -0.65 -9.93
N VAL A 22 0.88 -0.98 -10.92
CA VAL A 22 -0.36 -0.24 -11.21
C VAL A 22 -1.31 -0.23 -10.03
N LEU A 23 -1.20 -1.21 -9.13
CA LEU A 23 -2.01 -1.29 -7.93
C LEU A 23 -1.84 -0.06 -7.04
N ILE A 24 -0.80 0.76 -7.19
CA ILE A 24 -0.68 2.02 -6.45
C ILE A 24 -1.72 3.07 -6.85
N LEU A 25 -2.26 2.98 -8.08
CA LEU A 25 -3.30 3.88 -8.57
C LEU A 25 -4.68 3.52 -7.96
N ILE A 26 -4.88 2.27 -7.56
CA ILE A 26 -6.13 1.80 -6.94
C ILE A 26 -6.40 2.52 -5.60
N PRO A 27 -5.47 2.57 -4.62
CA PRO A 27 -5.61 3.35 -3.39
C PRO A 27 -5.94 4.82 -3.65
N CYS A 28 -5.28 5.45 -4.62
CA CYS A 28 -5.56 6.83 -5.01
C CYS A 28 -6.99 6.99 -5.52
N PHE A 29 -7.43 6.11 -6.42
CA PHE A 29 -8.78 6.12 -6.95
C PHE A 29 -9.83 5.86 -5.87
N LEU A 30 -9.65 4.80 -5.06
CA LEU A 30 -10.55 4.46 -3.96
C LEU A 30 -10.64 5.61 -2.96
N TYR A 31 -9.52 6.20 -2.57
CA TYR A 31 -9.51 7.34 -1.65
C TYR A 31 -10.27 8.55 -2.20
N LEU A 32 -10.05 8.92 -3.46
CA LEU A 32 -10.82 9.98 -4.10
C LEU A 32 -12.32 9.64 -4.16
N PHE A 33 -12.65 8.38 -4.44
CA PHE A 33 -14.03 7.90 -4.42
C PHE A 33 -14.65 8.00 -3.02
N PHE A 34 -13.95 7.63 -1.95
CA PHE A 34 -14.47 7.77 -0.58
C PHE A 34 -14.71 9.24 -0.19
N ILE A 35 -13.81 10.14 -0.58
CA ILE A 35 -13.94 11.58 -0.25
C ILE A 35 -15.00 12.27 -1.08
N LYS A 36 -14.98 12.10 -2.41
CA LYS A 36 -15.85 12.82 -3.34
C LYS A 36 -17.12 12.06 -3.70
N LYS A 37 -17.17 10.75 -3.46
CA LYS A 37 -18.29 9.88 -3.83
C LYS A 37 -18.59 10.04 -5.33
N PHE A 38 -19.86 10.03 -5.72
CA PHE A 38 -20.28 10.23 -7.12
C PHE A 38 -20.00 11.64 -7.67
N SER A 39 -19.68 12.63 -6.83
CA SER A 39 -19.31 13.96 -7.34
C SER A 39 -17.99 13.97 -8.12
N ILE A 40 -17.15 12.94 -7.94
CA ILE A 40 -15.90 12.76 -8.69
C ILE A 40 -16.12 12.72 -10.21
N LEU A 41 -17.24 12.15 -10.65
CA LEU A 41 -17.59 12.03 -12.07
C LEU A 41 -17.96 13.37 -12.71
N LYS A 42 -18.29 14.39 -11.91
CA LYS A 42 -18.55 15.76 -12.38
C LYS A 42 -17.30 16.64 -12.32
N ASP A 43 -16.22 16.17 -11.71
CA ASP A 43 -15.02 16.94 -11.49
C ASP A 43 -14.12 16.97 -12.74
N ARG A 44 -13.94 18.17 -13.31
CA ARG A 44 -13.07 18.39 -14.48
C ARG A 44 -11.61 18.00 -14.19
N THR A 45 -11.13 18.16 -12.96
CA THR A 45 -9.76 17.79 -12.58
C THR A 45 -9.58 16.27 -12.60
N PHE A 46 -10.61 15.51 -12.20
CA PHE A 46 -10.58 14.04 -12.28
C PHE A 46 -10.51 13.56 -13.73
N TRP A 47 -11.32 14.14 -14.63
CA TRP A 47 -11.27 13.80 -16.05
C TRP A 47 -9.95 14.17 -16.72
N LYS A 48 -9.35 15.31 -16.35
CA LYS A 48 -8.01 15.66 -16.79
C LYS A 48 -6.96 14.65 -16.31
N PHE A 49 -7.09 14.16 -15.08
CA PHE A 49 -6.24 13.08 -14.57
C PHE A 49 -6.39 11.78 -15.36
N VAL A 50 -7.64 11.36 -15.64
CA VAL A 50 -7.93 10.17 -16.46
C VAL A 50 -7.37 10.32 -17.87
N LEU A 51 -7.55 11.49 -18.49
CA LEU A 51 -7.00 11.81 -19.81
C LEU A 51 -5.47 11.76 -19.80
N SER A 52 -4.81 12.33 -18.79
CA SER A 52 -3.35 12.25 -18.65
C SER A 52 -2.87 10.81 -18.47
N LEU A 53 -3.55 10.01 -17.65
CA LEU A 53 -3.24 8.59 -17.47
C LEU A 53 -3.35 7.83 -18.79
N PHE A 54 -4.40 8.09 -19.57
CA PHE A 54 -4.58 7.51 -20.90
C PHE A 54 -3.44 7.92 -21.85
N ILE A 55 -3.15 9.22 -21.97
CA ILE A 55 -2.09 9.74 -22.84
C ILE A 55 -0.73 9.13 -22.50
N PHE A 56 -0.36 9.10 -21.20
CA PHE A 56 0.90 8.51 -20.78
C PHE A 56 0.96 7.00 -21.01
N SER A 57 -0.19 6.31 -21.03
CA SER A 57 -0.26 4.87 -21.29
C SER A 57 -0.16 4.51 -22.77
N ILE A 58 -0.32 5.46 -23.70
CA ILE A 58 -0.31 5.20 -25.16
C ILE A 58 0.93 4.42 -25.61
N PRO A 59 2.18 4.82 -25.27
CA PRO A 59 3.37 4.09 -25.71
C PRO A 59 3.34 2.62 -25.26
N PHE A 60 2.91 2.37 -24.02
CA PHE A 60 2.80 1.02 -23.48
C PHE A 60 1.68 0.23 -24.18
N ILE A 61 0.53 0.84 -24.45
CA ILE A 61 -0.58 0.20 -25.18
C ILE A 61 -0.14 -0.18 -26.59
N ILE A 62 0.55 0.71 -27.31
CA ILE A 62 1.11 0.42 -28.65
C ILE A 62 2.06 -0.77 -28.59
N TYR A 63 2.95 -0.80 -27.59
CA TYR A 63 3.87 -1.92 -27.37
C TYR A 63 3.14 -3.25 -27.08
N VAL A 64 2.10 -3.23 -26.25
CA VAL A 64 1.31 -4.43 -25.95
C VAL A 64 0.56 -4.94 -27.18
N ILE A 65 0.01 -4.04 -28.00
CA ILE A 65 -0.67 -4.40 -29.25
C ILE A 65 0.34 -4.96 -30.27
N SER A 66 1.50 -4.34 -30.43
CA SER A 66 2.53 -4.78 -31.39
C SER A 66 3.09 -6.16 -31.03
N THR A 67 3.17 -6.48 -29.74
CA THR A 67 3.56 -7.81 -29.23
C THR A 67 2.40 -8.81 -29.17
N LYS A 68 1.25 -8.49 -29.78
CA LYS A 68 0.03 -9.35 -29.82
C LYS A 68 -0.38 -9.84 -28.42
N PHE A 69 -0.27 -8.97 -27.41
CA PHE A 69 -0.61 -9.26 -26.01
C PHE A 69 0.20 -10.40 -25.38
N TYR A 70 1.38 -10.73 -25.92
CA TYR A 70 2.22 -11.81 -25.39
C TYR A 70 2.56 -11.60 -23.90
N PHE A 71 2.84 -10.36 -23.50
CA PHE A 71 3.05 -9.97 -22.11
C PHE A 71 1.89 -10.36 -21.19
N ILE A 72 0.64 -10.07 -21.60
CA ILE A 72 -0.55 -10.41 -20.81
C ILE A 72 -0.70 -11.93 -20.71
N LYS A 73 -0.45 -12.65 -21.82
CA LYS A 73 -0.49 -14.12 -21.82
C LYS A 73 0.52 -14.71 -20.85
N ILE A 74 1.75 -14.20 -20.78
CA ILE A 74 2.76 -14.68 -19.82
C ILE A 74 2.26 -14.51 -18.38
N TYR A 75 1.81 -13.30 -18.02
CA TYR A 75 1.42 -12.99 -16.63
C TYR A 75 0.14 -13.70 -16.18
N PHE A 76 -0.86 -13.82 -17.05
CA PHE A 76 -2.19 -14.33 -16.68
C PHE A 76 -2.48 -15.76 -17.13
N ILE A 77 -1.78 -16.26 -18.15
CA ILE A 77 -2.02 -17.61 -18.70
C ILE A 77 -0.80 -18.52 -18.43
N GLY A 78 0.41 -18.01 -18.64
CA GLY A 78 1.66 -18.76 -18.43
C GLY A 78 2.03 -18.97 -16.96
N GLY A 79 1.71 -18.01 -16.08
CA GLY A 79 2.00 -18.10 -14.64
C GLY A 79 0.98 -18.90 -13.83
N VAL A 80 -0.27 -19.01 -14.29
CA VAL A 80 -1.38 -19.62 -13.52
C VAL A 80 -1.31 -21.15 -13.51
N GLY A 81 -0.66 -21.77 -14.50
CA GLY A 81 -0.61 -23.22 -14.66
C GLY A 81 0.27 -23.97 -13.64
N GLY A 82 1.24 -23.31 -13.00
CA GLY A 82 2.20 -23.99 -12.11
C GLY A 82 1.91 -23.89 -10.60
N LEU A 83 0.91 -23.10 -10.18
CA LEU A 83 0.76 -22.67 -8.78
C LEU A 83 -0.52 -23.15 -8.09
N ILE A 84 -1.47 -23.73 -8.83
CA ILE A 84 -2.72 -24.30 -8.27
C ILE A 84 -2.43 -25.58 -7.45
N GLU A 85 -1.27 -26.22 -7.63
CA GLU A 85 -0.94 -27.51 -7.00
C GLU A 85 -0.38 -27.41 -5.57
N SER A 86 0.02 -26.23 -5.11
CA SER A 86 0.50 -26.05 -3.74
C SER A 86 -0.69 -25.87 -2.80
N GLY A 87 -1.17 -26.94 -2.16
CA GLY A 87 -2.23 -26.93 -1.13
C GLY A 87 -1.94 -26.11 0.14
N LYS A 88 -1.09 -25.08 0.07
CA LYS A 88 -0.78 -24.14 1.15
C LYS A 88 -1.85 -23.05 1.22
N ASN A 89 -2.13 -22.58 2.44
CA ASN A 89 -2.96 -21.40 2.64
C ASN A 89 -2.17 -20.13 2.24
N PHE A 90 -2.32 -19.73 0.98
CA PHE A 90 -1.60 -18.59 0.37
C PHE A 90 -1.77 -17.29 1.16
N GLY A 91 -2.92 -17.08 1.81
CA GLY A 91 -3.15 -15.91 2.66
C GLY A 91 -2.14 -15.78 3.79
N PHE A 92 -1.97 -16.86 4.57
CA PHE A 92 -0.99 -16.88 5.66
C PHE A 92 0.45 -16.84 5.16
N TYR A 93 0.74 -17.46 4.01
CA TYR A 93 2.06 -17.39 3.41
C TYR A 93 2.45 -15.96 3.03
N ILE A 94 1.56 -15.24 2.33
CA ILE A 94 1.80 -13.85 1.91
C ILE A 94 1.94 -12.92 3.12
N PHE A 95 1.10 -13.11 4.14
CA PHE A 95 1.18 -12.36 5.38
C PHE A 95 2.45 -12.68 6.19
N GLY A 96 2.85 -13.95 6.25
CA GLY A 96 4.12 -14.35 6.87
C GLY A 96 5.32 -13.77 6.14
N LEU A 97 5.28 -13.76 4.81
CA LEU A 97 6.35 -13.20 3.99
C LEU A 97 6.45 -11.68 4.17
N SER A 98 5.33 -10.94 4.13
CA SER A 98 5.35 -9.50 4.38
C SER A 98 5.84 -9.15 5.78
N LEU A 99 5.48 -9.94 6.80
CA LEU A 99 6.03 -9.79 8.13
C LEU A 99 7.52 -10.10 8.18
N SER A 100 8.02 -11.09 7.44
CA SER A 100 9.47 -11.41 7.42
C SER A 100 10.35 -10.30 6.82
N ILE A 101 9.77 -9.46 5.93
CA ILE A 101 10.42 -8.25 5.41
C ILE A 101 10.65 -7.24 6.52
N LEU A 102 9.72 -7.15 7.48
CA LEU A 102 9.94 -6.43 8.72
C LEU A 102 10.72 -7.33 9.67
N LYS A 103 11.99 -7.03 9.96
CA LYS A 103 12.70 -7.78 11.02
C LYS A 103 12.01 -7.59 12.37
N SER A 104 12.32 -8.45 13.35
CA SER A 104 11.53 -8.60 14.58
C SER A 104 11.19 -7.30 15.34
N TRP A 105 12.13 -6.35 15.50
CA TRP A 105 11.82 -5.06 16.15
C TRP A 105 10.81 -4.21 15.37
N TRP A 106 10.92 -4.22 14.04
CA TRP A 106 10.00 -3.50 13.16
C TRP A 106 8.61 -4.14 13.14
N ILE A 107 8.51 -5.46 13.33
CA ILE A 107 7.21 -6.15 13.47
C ILE A 107 6.48 -5.63 14.72
N VAL A 108 7.15 -5.51 15.86
CA VAL A 108 6.52 -5.02 17.09
C VAL A 108 5.99 -3.59 16.88
N ALA A 109 6.80 -2.71 16.31
CA ALA A 109 6.38 -1.36 15.96
C ALA A 109 5.21 -1.35 14.98
N PHE A 110 5.23 -2.22 13.96
CA PHE A 110 4.16 -2.35 12.98
C PHE A 110 2.83 -2.83 13.59
N ILE A 111 2.85 -3.84 14.48
CA ILE A 111 1.67 -4.32 15.20
C ILE A 111 1.08 -3.19 16.05
N LEU A 112 1.91 -2.44 16.79
CA LEU A 112 1.43 -1.27 17.54
C LEU A 112 0.85 -0.19 16.62
N GLY A 113 1.43 -0.02 15.42
CA GLY A 113 0.90 0.83 14.36
C GLY A 113 -0.48 0.40 13.88
N LEU A 114 -0.68 -0.90 13.65
CA LEU A 114 -1.98 -1.47 13.26
C LEU A 114 -3.05 -1.20 14.32
N LEU A 115 -2.72 -1.29 15.61
CA LEU A 115 -3.67 -0.97 16.69
C LEU A 115 -4.17 0.50 16.61
N THR A 116 -3.35 1.44 16.11
CA THR A 116 -3.79 2.82 15.91
C THR A 116 -4.90 2.96 14.86
N LEU A 117 -4.96 2.04 13.89
CA LEU A 117 -5.96 2.04 12.81
C LEU A 117 -7.33 1.51 13.26
N VAL A 118 -7.45 0.89 14.43
CA VAL A 118 -8.74 0.42 14.97
C VAL A 118 -9.73 1.57 15.09
N SER A 119 -9.23 2.77 15.41
CA SER A 119 -10.01 4.01 15.43
C SER A 119 -10.69 4.32 14.10
N CYS A 120 -10.09 3.96 12.96
CA CYS A 120 -10.68 4.17 11.63
C CYS A 120 -11.82 3.20 11.34
N ILE A 121 -11.74 1.98 11.87
CA ILE A 121 -12.80 0.98 11.71
C ILE A 121 -14.02 1.40 12.53
N ILE A 122 -13.82 1.75 13.80
CA ILE A 122 -14.89 2.21 14.69
C ILE A 122 -15.45 3.57 14.23
N GLY A 123 -14.57 4.48 13.80
CA GLY A 123 -14.90 5.83 13.34
C GLY A 123 -15.23 5.95 11.86
N PHE A 124 -15.53 4.86 11.16
CA PHE A 124 -15.71 4.88 9.70
C PHE A 124 -16.85 5.82 9.26
N ASP A 125 -17.94 5.91 10.03
CA ASP A 125 -19.05 6.84 9.73
C ASP A 125 -18.60 8.32 9.79
N ILE A 126 -17.72 8.66 10.73
CA ILE A 126 -17.14 10.01 10.86
C ILE A 126 -16.30 10.35 9.62
N PHE A 127 -15.48 9.39 9.17
CA PHE A 127 -14.70 9.51 7.93
C PHE A 127 -15.60 9.59 6.69
N TRP A 128 -16.61 8.73 6.55
CA TRP A 128 -17.51 8.72 5.40
C TRP A 128 -18.31 10.02 5.26
N LYS A 129 -18.62 10.66 6.39
CA LYS A 129 -19.25 11.99 6.45
C LYS A 129 -18.22 13.13 6.37
N GLN A 130 -16.93 12.84 6.29
CA GLN A 130 -15.81 13.78 6.22
C GLN A 130 -15.84 14.84 7.35
N LYS A 131 -16.31 14.44 8.55
CA LYS A 131 -16.41 15.35 9.72
C LYS A 131 -15.05 15.65 10.35
N ASP A 132 -14.13 14.69 10.30
CA ASP A 132 -12.76 14.85 10.81
C ASP A 132 -11.74 14.38 9.75
N LYS A 133 -10.88 15.31 9.32
CA LYS A 133 -9.85 15.08 8.29
C LYS A 133 -8.69 14.24 8.81
N ARG A 134 -8.54 14.04 10.12
CA ARG A 134 -7.45 13.23 10.70
C ARG A 134 -7.50 11.79 10.24
N PHE A 135 -8.69 11.24 10.01
CA PHE A 135 -8.89 9.88 9.51
C PHE A 135 -8.41 9.68 8.06
N ASN A 136 -8.23 10.75 7.29
CA ASN A 136 -7.90 10.64 5.88
C ASN A 136 -6.56 9.95 5.63
N ALA A 137 -5.53 10.26 6.42
CA ALA A 137 -4.23 9.64 6.28
C ALA A 137 -4.28 8.14 6.61
N ASP A 138 -5.00 7.78 7.68
CA ASP A 138 -5.07 6.42 8.18
C ASP A 138 -5.92 5.52 7.27
N VAL A 139 -7.04 6.05 6.78
CA VAL A 139 -7.84 5.36 5.75
C VAL A 139 -7.06 5.22 4.46
N PHE A 140 -6.27 6.21 4.04
CA PHE A 140 -5.42 6.08 2.86
C PHE A 140 -4.40 4.94 3.02
N ILE A 141 -3.77 4.80 4.19
CA ILE A 141 -2.85 3.69 4.49
C ILE A 141 -3.56 2.34 4.41
N LEU A 142 -4.78 2.23 4.97
CA LEU A 142 -5.59 1.01 4.85
C LEU A 142 -5.93 0.68 3.39
N LEU A 143 -6.35 1.69 2.63
CA LEU A 143 -6.63 1.56 1.20
C LEU A 143 -5.38 1.27 0.38
N TRP A 144 -4.18 1.56 0.89
CA TRP A 144 -2.92 1.15 0.26
C TRP A 144 -2.65 -0.33 0.50
N ILE A 145 -2.79 -0.79 1.74
CA ILE A 145 -2.43 -2.15 2.14
C ILE A 145 -3.45 -3.18 1.63
N ILE A 146 -4.75 -2.91 1.76
CA ILE A 146 -5.80 -3.90 1.52
C ILE A 146 -5.82 -4.38 0.04
N PRO A 147 -5.90 -3.50 -0.98
CA PRO A 147 -5.94 -3.94 -2.37
C PRO A 147 -4.71 -4.73 -2.80
N GLN A 148 -3.54 -4.40 -2.23
CA GLN A 148 -2.29 -5.11 -2.48
C GLN A 148 -2.37 -6.56 -1.96
N TYR A 149 -2.78 -6.75 -0.70
CA TYR A 149 -2.99 -8.09 -0.17
C TYR A 149 -4.07 -8.85 -0.93
N LEU A 150 -5.22 -8.23 -1.22
CA LEU A 150 -6.28 -8.87 -1.99
C LEU A 150 -5.79 -9.31 -3.38
N PHE A 151 -5.00 -8.49 -4.05
CA PHE A 151 -4.42 -8.84 -5.34
C PHE A 151 -3.46 -10.03 -5.24
N TYR A 152 -2.48 -9.99 -4.32
CA TYR A 152 -1.52 -11.09 -4.20
C TYR A 152 -2.17 -12.39 -3.71
N ILE A 153 -3.15 -12.31 -2.81
CA ILE A 153 -3.84 -13.49 -2.26
C ILE A 153 -4.79 -14.12 -3.27
N PHE A 154 -5.62 -13.32 -3.96
CA PHE A 154 -6.71 -13.85 -4.77
C PHE A 154 -6.39 -13.91 -6.28
N VAL A 155 -5.65 -12.92 -6.79
CA VAL A 155 -5.40 -12.75 -8.23
C VAL A 155 -4.06 -13.38 -8.62
N PHE A 156 -2.98 -12.97 -7.97
CA PHE A 156 -1.64 -13.42 -8.36
C PHE A 156 -1.31 -14.81 -7.80
N ARG A 157 -1.76 -15.09 -6.57
CA ARG A 157 -1.58 -16.37 -5.86
C ARG A 157 -0.13 -16.83 -5.80
N ASP A 158 0.78 -15.87 -5.73
CA ASP A 158 2.21 -16.10 -5.58
C ASP A 158 2.82 -14.90 -4.86
N ALA A 159 3.89 -15.16 -4.10
CA ALA A 159 4.63 -14.12 -3.43
C ALA A 159 6.12 -14.42 -3.37
N ASN A 160 6.87 -13.47 -3.92
CA ASN A 160 8.30 -13.30 -3.73
C ASN A 160 8.51 -11.98 -2.98
N ASP A 161 9.56 -11.89 -2.16
CA ASP A 161 9.96 -10.68 -1.42
C ASP A 161 9.93 -9.43 -2.30
N ARG A 162 10.34 -9.58 -3.57
CA ARG A 162 10.40 -8.51 -4.57
C ARG A 162 9.05 -7.91 -4.94
N TRP A 163 7.96 -8.66 -4.81
CA TRP A 163 6.61 -8.19 -5.14
C TRP A 163 5.96 -7.48 -3.95
N LEU A 164 6.26 -7.95 -2.75
CA LEU A 164 5.78 -7.35 -1.51
C LEU A 164 6.53 -6.06 -1.14
N LEU A 165 7.59 -5.68 -1.87
CA LEU A 165 8.27 -4.39 -1.71
C LEU A 165 7.32 -3.17 -1.74
N MET A 166 6.19 -3.27 -2.45
CA MET A 166 5.18 -2.20 -2.45
C MET A 166 4.47 -2.03 -1.11
N LEU A 167 4.35 -3.11 -0.33
CA LEU A 167 3.77 -3.08 1.01
C LEU A 167 4.75 -2.50 2.02
N THR A 168 6.05 -2.54 1.75
CA THR A 168 7.08 -2.03 2.68
C THR A 168 6.83 -0.56 3.05
N VAL A 169 6.46 0.29 2.09
CA VAL A 169 6.21 1.72 2.35
C VAL A 169 5.08 1.94 3.36
N PRO A 170 3.83 1.48 3.12
CA PRO A 170 2.76 1.65 4.11
C PRO A 170 3.03 0.88 5.40
N MET A 171 3.75 -0.26 5.37
CA MET A 171 4.17 -0.98 6.57
C MET A 171 5.14 -0.17 7.43
N LEU A 172 6.13 0.49 6.83
CA LEU A 172 7.07 1.37 7.54
C LEU A 172 6.37 2.62 8.10
N ILE A 173 5.39 3.18 7.38
CA ILE A 173 4.57 4.28 7.89
C ILE A 173 3.81 3.82 9.15
N LEU A 174 3.23 2.61 9.13
CA LEU A 174 2.57 2.05 10.31
C LEU A 174 3.54 1.77 11.45
N ALA A 175 4.71 1.21 11.17
CA ALA A 175 5.75 1.03 12.18
C ALA A 175 6.15 2.36 12.83
N ALA A 176 6.33 3.42 12.04
CA ALA A 176 6.60 4.76 12.54
C ALA A 176 5.46 5.30 13.43
N LYS A 177 4.20 5.10 13.05
CA LYS A 177 3.05 5.44 13.90
C LYS A 177 3.04 4.66 15.21
N GLY A 178 3.39 3.37 15.18
CA GLY A 178 3.53 2.54 16.37
C GLY A 178 4.61 3.07 17.32
N LEU A 179 5.80 3.39 16.79
CA LEU A 179 6.88 4.03 17.57
C LEU A 179 6.42 5.35 18.18
N MET A 180 5.74 6.20 17.42
CA MET A 180 5.21 7.47 17.94
C MET A 180 4.15 7.27 19.03
N SER A 181 3.34 6.22 18.93
CA SER A 181 2.38 5.85 19.97
C SER A 181 3.09 5.49 21.28
N VAL A 182 4.13 4.64 21.20
CA VAL A 182 4.97 4.26 22.34
C VAL A 182 5.64 5.49 22.96
N TYR A 183 6.24 6.35 22.13
CA TYR A 183 6.86 7.59 22.60
C TYR A 183 5.86 8.48 23.34
N ASN A 184 4.68 8.72 22.77
CA ASN A 184 3.66 9.57 23.37
C ASN A 184 3.12 9.00 24.69
N PHE A 185 3.05 7.67 24.81
CA PHE A 185 2.67 7.00 26.05
C PHE A 185 3.74 7.16 27.14
N LEU A 186 5.01 6.86 26.81
CA LEU A 186 6.12 6.92 27.77
C LEU A 186 6.47 8.36 28.19
N ARG A 187 6.36 9.33 27.26
CA ARG A 187 6.67 10.74 27.54
C ARG A 187 5.80 11.33 28.65
N ARG A 188 4.60 10.80 28.87
CA ARG A 188 3.73 11.21 29.99
C ARG A 188 4.36 10.92 31.36
N HIS A 189 5.26 9.94 31.43
CA HIS A 189 5.96 9.55 32.64
C HIS A 189 7.37 10.17 32.69
N SER A 190 8.17 10.01 31.63
CA SER A 190 9.48 10.64 31.52
C SER A 190 9.93 10.77 30.06
N LYS A 191 10.29 11.99 29.66
CA LYS A 191 10.80 12.26 28.31
C LYS A 191 12.12 11.52 28.04
N ALA A 192 13.00 11.41 29.03
CA ALA A 192 14.29 10.74 28.89
C ALA A 192 14.09 9.23 28.64
N ILE A 193 13.21 8.60 29.42
CA ILE A 193 12.88 7.17 29.25
C ILE A 193 12.26 6.91 27.88
N ALA A 194 11.36 7.79 27.42
CA ALA A 194 10.75 7.68 26.10
C ALA A 194 11.79 7.72 24.97
N ILE A 195 12.74 8.67 25.04
CA ILE A 195 13.82 8.79 24.04
C ILE A 195 14.73 7.57 24.07
N LEU A 196 15.12 7.10 25.26
CA LEU A 196 15.98 5.92 25.43
C LEU A 196 15.34 4.67 24.81
N ILE A 197 14.05 4.42 25.09
CA ILE A 197 13.34 3.25 24.56
C ILE A 197 13.21 3.34 23.04
N ILE A 198 12.89 4.51 22.48
CA ILE A 198 12.83 4.68 21.03
C ILE A 198 14.20 4.49 20.38
N ALA A 199 15.27 5.00 20.99
CA ALA A 199 16.63 4.78 20.53
C ALA A 199 16.98 3.29 20.51
N ILE A 200 16.65 2.54 21.56
CA ILE A 200 16.86 1.08 21.62
C ILE A 200 16.09 0.37 20.49
N LEU A 201 14.82 0.72 20.25
CA LEU A 201 14.03 0.13 19.16
C LEU A 201 14.61 0.45 17.78
N LEU A 202 15.10 1.68 17.56
CA LEU A 202 15.69 2.10 16.29
C LEU A 202 17.06 1.47 16.06
N PHE A 203 17.96 1.50 17.04
CA PHE A 203 19.30 0.91 16.92
C PHE A 203 19.23 -0.62 16.89
N GLY A 204 18.38 -1.23 17.71
CA GLY A 204 18.12 -2.67 17.65
C GLY A 204 17.52 -3.09 16.30
N GLY A 205 16.57 -2.30 15.79
CA GLY A 205 16.00 -2.49 14.46
C GLY A 205 17.03 -2.32 13.33
N ALA A 206 17.92 -1.33 13.42
CA ALA A 206 18.99 -1.12 12.45
C ALA A 206 20.01 -2.26 12.47
N TYR A 207 20.45 -2.69 13.66
CA TYR A 207 21.39 -3.80 13.83
C TYR A 207 20.88 -5.12 13.24
N GLN A 208 19.57 -5.38 13.29
CA GLN A 208 18.96 -6.56 12.67
C GLN A 208 18.94 -6.56 11.13
N ASN A 209 19.21 -5.42 10.50
CA ASN A 209 19.22 -5.27 9.04
C ASN A 209 20.65 -5.19 8.46
N ILE A 210 21.67 -5.15 9.31
CA ILE A 210 23.09 -5.31 8.94
C ILE A 210 23.38 -6.81 8.88
#